data_AF-A0A3B1BCV9-F1
#
_entry.id   AF-A0A3B1BCV9-F1
#
_cell.length_a   1.000
_cell.length_b   1.000
_cell.length_c   1.000
_cell.angle_alpha   90.00
_cell.angle_beta   90.00
_cell.angle_gamma   90.00
#
_symmetry.space_group_name_H-M   'P 1'
#
loop_
_entity.id
_entity.type
_entity.pdbx_description
1 polymer ?
#
loop_
_entity_poly.entity_id
_entity_poly.type
_entity_poly.pdbx_seq_one_letter_code
_entity_poly.pdbx_strand_id
1 'polypeptide(L)'
;MSCWQVNQCPGIYIFLAINAQELAKIPIKTNIIRWKFGIMYYDFFNLDEHPFRLTTDPKYLYLSSGHSRARANMEYAIRNRDQLFILSGEIGAGKSLIIQDLLSSLDENTLGFKIHQTLLTNIEFLQMLLREFGTKSFHDRKVELLDQIYTFLVEQHRRKKRVLVIVDEAQNLAPEVMEEIRLLLEFEKDGEKLLSLFLIGQPELNELIDQPELEQLRQRARLRFHLEALDDDDIECYIKYRLQMAGKAHSVSIDDDVYPLIQEYTGGRPRLINVLMDHALTCAFVNNDKVVSERIVLTSIDELNWQPFGRPVENIPLLQIDDDELSSVEMLATVSRKIIVHKNGRKVGEYPLNKLRFNIGRHSDNDIILKEPRISRLHAQIMLNDSEIFIQDMNSKNGTFNGEKQVDLHALQLGDVITIASFELTFARMYEEEREDITESVNILQYPFQSKNKS
;
A
#
# COMPACT_ATOMS: atom_id res chain seq x y z
N MET A 1 -8.89 56.04 -26.41
CA MET A 1 -9.64 54.79 -26.13
C MET A 1 -8.76 53.93 -25.25
N SER A 2 -8.82 54.14 -23.94
CA SER A 2 -9.53 53.29 -22.94
C SER A 2 -8.78 51.97 -22.68
N CYS A 3 -7.95 51.90 -21.62
CA CYS A 3 -8.25 51.34 -20.27
C CYS A 3 -8.19 49.79 -20.29
N TRP A 4 -7.38 49.04 -19.55
CA TRP A 4 -7.15 48.97 -18.09
C TRP A 4 -5.79 48.25 -17.80
N GLN A 5 -4.86 48.85 -17.04
CA GLN A 5 -4.54 48.58 -15.61
C GLN A 5 -4.12 47.14 -15.22
N VAL A 6 -2.82 46.95 -14.96
CA VAL A 6 -2.33 46.22 -13.78
C VAL A 6 -1.23 47.08 -13.13
N ASN A 7 -1.46 47.41 -11.86
CA ASN A 7 -0.70 48.31 -11.01
C ASN A 7 0.25 47.49 -10.09
N GLN A 8 1.46 48.02 -9.86
CA GLN A 8 2.24 47.98 -8.59
C GLN A 8 2.87 46.64 -8.12
N CYS A 9 4.11 46.52 -7.62
CA CYS A 9 5.30 47.37 -7.42
C CYS A 9 6.45 46.46 -6.82
N PRO A 10 7.65 46.93 -6.35
CA PRO A 10 8.99 46.50 -6.83
C PRO A 10 9.94 45.86 -5.79
N GLY A 11 11.13 45.36 -6.19
CA GLY A 11 12.22 45.03 -5.26
C GLY A 11 13.32 44.14 -5.87
N ILE A 12 14.20 44.69 -6.71
CA ILE A 12 15.60 45.05 -6.39
C ILE A 12 16.56 43.84 -6.33
N TYR A 13 17.34 43.72 -7.40
CA TYR A 13 18.61 43.00 -7.50
C TYR A 13 19.64 43.56 -6.51
N ILE A 14 20.20 42.73 -5.62
CA ILE A 14 21.52 42.99 -5.01
C ILE A 14 22.30 41.67 -4.95
N PHE A 15 23.36 41.61 -5.77
CA PHE A 15 24.45 40.65 -5.72
C PHE A 15 25.35 41.00 -4.52
N LEU A 16 25.60 40.06 -3.60
CA LEU A 16 26.74 40.13 -2.69
C LEU A 16 27.28 38.72 -2.43
N ALA A 17 28.54 38.52 -2.81
CA ALA A 17 29.32 37.31 -2.58
C ALA A 17 29.55 37.11 -1.08
N ILE A 18 28.96 36.05 -0.51
CA ILE A 18 29.28 35.59 0.83
C ILE A 18 29.99 34.24 0.67
N ASN A 19 31.23 34.18 1.17
CA ASN A 19 32.11 33.04 1.04
C ASN A 19 31.60 31.86 1.92
N ALA A 20 31.70 30.62 1.41
CA ALA A 20 31.07 29.43 2.01
C ALA A 20 31.50 29.12 3.45
N GLN A 21 32.65 29.63 3.90
CA GLN A 21 33.16 29.46 5.26
C GLN A 21 32.51 30.37 6.31
N GLU A 22 31.84 31.48 5.92
CA GLU A 22 31.16 32.37 6.87
C GLU A 22 29.73 31.93 7.17
N LEU A 23 29.07 31.23 6.24
CA LEU A 23 27.71 30.69 6.43
C LEU A 23 27.63 29.61 7.54
N ALA A 24 28.76 28.97 7.87
CA ALA A 24 28.85 27.96 8.92
C ALA A 24 28.80 28.53 10.36
N LYS A 25 28.84 29.85 10.54
CA LYS A 25 28.94 30.51 11.87
C LYS A 25 27.64 31.15 12.37
N ILE A 26 26.53 31.04 11.64
CA ILE A 26 25.27 31.70 11.99
C ILE A 26 24.37 30.74 12.79
N PRO A 27 24.01 31.04 14.06
CA PRO A 27 23.19 30.16 14.86
C PRO A 27 21.70 30.32 14.51
N ILE A 28 21.05 29.17 14.24
CA ILE A 28 19.61 28.90 14.40
C ILE A 28 18.69 29.87 13.66
N LYS A 29 18.62 29.74 12.32
CA LYS A 29 17.44 30.05 11.45
C LYS A 29 17.66 29.62 9.98
N THR A 30 18.34 28.50 9.77
CA THR A 30 18.93 28.09 8.48
C THR A 30 18.09 27.11 7.65
N ASN A 31 16.96 26.61 8.16
CA ASN A 31 16.14 25.65 7.42
C ASN A 31 15.46 26.27 6.19
N ILE A 32 15.08 27.55 6.21
CA ILE A 32 14.47 28.23 5.06
C ILE A 32 15.51 28.59 3.98
N ILE A 33 16.78 28.75 4.37
CA ILE A 33 17.85 29.21 3.50
C ILE A 33 18.34 28.06 2.60
N ARG A 34 18.54 26.84 3.12
CA ARG A 34 19.01 25.68 2.34
C ARG A 34 18.08 25.32 1.17
N TRP A 35 16.76 25.38 1.36
CA TRP A 35 15.76 25.12 0.32
C TRP A 35 15.73 26.21 -0.76
N LYS A 36 16.00 27.46 -0.38
CA LYS A 36 16.08 28.60 -1.30
C LYS A 36 17.30 28.56 -2.23
N PHE A 37 18.32 27.79 -1.89
CA PHE A 37 19.57 27.65 -2.66
C PHE A 37 19.67 26.34 -3.45
N GLY A 38 18.63 25.49 -3.44
CA GLY A 38 18.59 24.26 -4.24
C GLY A 38 19.57 23.16 -3.79
N ILE A 39 20.09 23.24 -2.56
CA ILE A 39 20.96 22.19 -2.00
C ILE A 39 20.07 21.03 -1.57
N MET A 40 20.20 19.92 -2.29
CA MET A 40 19.44 18.71 -2.03
C MET A 40 20.25 17.76 -1.14
N TYR A 41 19.61 16.79 -0.48
CA TYR A 41 20.34 15.88 0.41
C TYR A 41 21.41 15.08 -0.33
N TYR A 42 21.21 14.77 -1.62
CA TYR A 42 22.18 14.01 -2.41
C TYR A 42 23.50 14.77 -2.57
N ASP A 43 23.49 16.11 -2.68
CA ASP A 43 24.72 16.92 -2.69
C ASP A 43 25.45 16.84 -1.34
N PHE A 44 24.70 16.90 -0.24
CA PHE A 44 25.26 16.79 1.11
C PHE A 44 25.93 15.43 1.35
N PHE A 45 25.31 14.36 0.86
CA PHE A 45 25.86 13.01 0.90
C PHE A 45 26.78 12.71 -0.29
N ASN A 46 27.16 13.67 -1.14
CA ASN A 46 28.08 13.43 -2.27
C ASN A 46 27.62 12.31 -3.22
N LEU A 47 26.30 12.20 -3.40
CA LEU A 47 25.64 11.32 -4.36
C LEU A 47 25.37 12.09 -5.65
N ASP A 48 25.39 11.39 -6.78
CA ASP A 48 25.21 11.99 -8.12
C ASP A 48 23.73 12.27 -8.42
N GLU A 49 22.82 11.53 -7.79
CA GLU A 49 21.37 11.71 -7.93
C GLU A 49 20.62 11.12 -6.71
N HIS A 50 19.28 11.13 -6.75
CA HIS A 50 18.46 10.60 -5.69
C HIS A 50 18.39 9.05 -5.71
N PRO A 51 18.92 8.35 -4.69
CA PRO A 51 18.93 6.89 -4.63
C PRO A 51 17.54 6.27 -4.48
N PHE A 52 16.62 6.96 -3.80
CA PHE A 52 15.35 6.38 -3.37
C PHE A 52 14.11 6.83 -4.16
N ARG A 53 14.30 7.36 -5.38
CA ARG A 53 13.16 7.70 -6.25
C ARG A 53 12.24 6.50 -6.50
N LEU A 54 10.94 6.78 -6.58
CA LEU A 54 9.91 5.80 -6.91
C LEU A 54 9.77 5.54 -8.43
N THR A 55 10.69 6.06 -9.23
CA THR A 55 10.73 5.88 -10.69
C THR A 55 11.19 4.46 -11.05
N THR A 56 10.63 3.90 -12.12
CA THR A 56 11.00 2.58 -12.65
C THR A 56 12.23 2.68 -13.55
N ASP A 57 13.39 3.01 -12.97
CA ASP A 57 14.67 2.98 -13.69
C ASP A 57 15.34 1.60 -13.49
N PRO A 58 15.58 0.82 -14.58
CA PRO A 58 16.16 -0.51 -14.51
C PRO A 58 17.50 -0.59 -13.78
N LYS A 59 18.31 0.47 -13.78
CA LYS A 59 19.61 0.44 -13.09
C LYS A 59 19.47 0.22 -11.57
N TYR A 60 18.32 0.61 -11.00
CA TYR A 60 18.00 0.42 -9.60
C TYR A 60 17.33 -0.92 -9.27
N LEU A 61 17.20 -1.84 -10.25
CA LEU A 61 16.72 -3.19 -9.99
C LEU A 61 17.79 -4.00 -9.25
N TYR A 62 17.56 -4.21 -7.96
CA TYR A 62 18.27 -5.19 -7.16
C TYR A 62 17.60 -6.55 -7.31
N LEU A 63 18.35 -7.56 -7.78
CA LEU A 63 17.87 -8.93 -7.94
C LEU A 63 18.01 -9.70 -6.62
N SER A 64 17.12 -9.40 -5.69
CA SER A 64 16.93 -10.16 -4.45
C SER A 64 16.73 -11.67 -4.70
N SER A 65 16.79 -12.49 -3.64
CA SER A 65 16.58 -13.95 -3.75
C SER A 65 15.26 -14.29 -4.47
N GLY A 66 14.16 -13.63 -4.08
CA GLY A 66 12.85 -13.74 -4.70
C GLY A 66 12.79 -13.21 -6.13
N HIS A 67 13.43 -12.07 -6.39
CA HIS A 67 13.46 -11.46 -7.74
C HIS A 67 14.24 -12.33 -8.73
N SER A 68 15.38 -12.88 -8.30
CA SER A 68 16.20 -13.80 -9.08
C SER A 68 15.43 -15.07 -9.43
N ARG A 69 14.64 -15.61 -8.50
CA ARG A 69 13.76 -16.75 -8.76
C ARG A 69 12.63 -16.40 -9.72
N ALA A 70 11.98 -15.25 -9.55
CA ALA A 70 10.94 -14.77 -10.47
C ALA A 70 11.48 -14.64 -11.89
N ARG A 71 12.64 -14.00 -12.04
CA ARG A 71 13.40 -13.86 -13.29
C ARG A 71 13.66 -15.20 -13.97
N ALA A 72 14.23 -16.15 -13.22
CA ALA A 72 14.56 -17.48 -13.75
C ALA A 72 13.30 -18.24 -14.20
N ASN A 73 12.18 -18.13 -13.46
CA ASN A 73 10.92 -18.76 -13.84
C ASN A 73 10.33 -18.14 -15.12
N MET A 74 10.39 -16.81 -15.28
CA MET A 74 9.99 -16.12 -16.49
C MET A 74 10.82 -16.56 -17.71
N GLU A 75 12.14 -16.60 -17.58
CA GLU A 75 13.02 -17.06 -18.65
C GLU A 75 12.77 -18.53 -19.02
N TYR A 76 12.55 -19.37 -18.00
CA TYR A 76 12.20 -20.78 -18.21
C TYR A 76 10.86 -20.92 -18.96
N ALA A 77 9.84 -20.13 -18.61
CA ALA A 77 8.54 -20.14 -19.30
C ALA A 77 8.68 -19.72 -20.78
N ILE A 78 9.48 -18.68 -21.07
CA ILE A 78 9.75 -18.23 -22.45
C ILE A 78 10.49 -19.31 -23.26
N ARG A 79 11.50 -19.96 -22.66
CA ARG A 79 12.29 -21.01 -23.32
C ARG A 79 11.46 -22.25 -23.63
N ASN A 80 10.60 -22.66 -22.71
CA ASN A 80 9.71 -23.82 -22.90
C ASN A 80 8.45 -23.52 -23.70
N ARG A 81 8.24 -22.26 -24.11
CA ARG A 81 7.04 -21.81 -24.83
C ARG A 81 5.76 -22.12 -24.05
N ASP A 82 5.82 -21.93 -22.73
CA ASP A 82 4.63 -22.04 -21.90
C ASP A 82 3.63 -20.95 -22.36
N GLN A 83 2.37 -21.33 -22.55
CA GLN A 83 1.33 -20.43 -23.05
C GLN A 83 0.93 -19.38 -22.02
N LEU A 84 1.00 -19.73 -20.73
CA LEU A 84 0.54 -18.87 -19.65
C LEU A 84 1.49 -18.95 -18.45
N PHE A 85 1.98 -17.80 -18.03
CA PHE A 85 2.73 -17.59 -16.80
C PHE A 85 2.01 -16.57 -15.92
N ILE A 86 1.99 -16.80 -14.61
CA ILE A 86 1.37 -15.88 -13.66
C ILE A 86 2.42 -15.41 -12.65
N LEU A 87 2.58 -14.09 -12.53
CA LEU A 87 3.35 -13.46 -11.47
C LEU A 87 2.40 -12.65 -10.58
N SER A 88 2.18 -13.09 -9.35
CA SER A 88 1.56 -12.25 -8.33
C SER A 88 2.61 -11.71 -7.39
N GLY A 89 2.27 -10.69 -6.61
CA GLY A 89 3.14 -10.16 -5.57
C GLY A 89 2.56 -8.91 -4.96
N GLU A 90 3.10 -8.48 -3.83
CA GLU A 90 2.60 -7.32 -3.10
C GLU A 90 2.71 -6.01 -3.90
N ILE A 91 1.92 -5.01 -3.53
CA ILE A 91 2.04 -3.67 -4.11
C ILE A 91 3.42 -3.10 -3.78
N GLY A 92 4.14 -2.66 -4.80
CA GLY A 92 5.48 -2.10 -4.62
C GLY A 92 6.61 -3.13 -4.47
N ALA A 93 6.34 -4.43 -4.70
CA ALA A 93 7.32 -5.51 -4.67
C ALA A 93 8.33 -5.53 -5.83
N GLY A 94 8.30 -4.54 -6.75
CA GLY A 94 9.26 -4.49 -7.88
C GLY A 94 8.85 -5.26 -9.14
N LYS A 95 7.61 -5.78 -9.21
CA LYS A 95 7.06 -6.51 -10.39
C LYS A 95 7.31 -5.78 -11.72
N SER A 96 7.00 -4.49 -11.79
CA SER A 96 7.17 -3.70 -13.02
C SER A 96 8.63 -3.52 -13.43
N LEU A 97 9.57 -3.45 -12.48
CA LEU A 97 11.01 -3.39 -12.76
C LEU A 97 11.51 -4.72 -13.33
N ILE A 98 11.10 -5.86 -12.76
CA ILE A 98 11.44 -7.19 -13.30
C ILE A 98 10.93 -7.32 -14.74
N ILE A 99 9.69 -6.89 -15.01
CA ILE A 99 9.12 -6.90 -16.37
C ILE A 99 9.96 -6.07 -17.33
N GLN A 100 10.34 -4.85 -16.92
CA GLN A 100 11.11 -3.94 -17.77
C GLN A 100 12.49 -4.52 -18.08
N ASP A 101 13.17 -5.06 -17.07
CA ASP A 101 14.44 -5.75 -17.23
C ASP A 101 14.27 -7.01 -18.11
N LEU A 102 13.13 -7.71 -18.04
CA LEU A 102 12.89 -8.91 -18.85
C LEU A 102 12.74 -8.52 -20.32
N LEU A 103 11.93 -7.49 -20.59
CA LEU A 103 11.70 -6.97 -21.93
C LEU A 103 13.00 -6.45 -22.57
N SER A 104 13.90 -5.83 -21.80
CA SER A 104 15.20 -5.37 -22.31
C SER A 104 16.19 -6.50 -22.60
N SER A 105 16.01 -7.68 -21.99
CA SER A 105 16.87 -8.85 -22.20
C SER A 105 16.26 -9.94 -23.09
N LEU A 106 15.12 -9.67 -23.74
CA LEU A 106 14.53 -10.62 -24.68
C LEU A 106 15.49 -10.88 -25.83
N ASP A 107 15.54 -12.13 -26.28
CA ASP A 107 16.33 -12.50 -27.45
C ASP A 107 15.71 -11.95 -28.73
N GLU A 108 16.51 -11.84 -29.79
CA GLU A 108 16.05 -11.30 -31.07
C GLU A 108 14.83 -12.04 -31.63
N ASN A 109 14.61 -13.30 -31.25
CA ASN A 109 13.48 -14.11 -31.73
C ASN A 109 12.22 -14.00 -30.87
N THR A 110 12.16 -13.10 -29.89
CA THR A 110 10.98 -12.86 -29.08
C THR A 110 10.53 -11.41 -29.19
N LEU A 111 9.27 -11.21 -29.59
CA LEU A 111 8.60 -9.92 -29.61
C LEU A 111 7.77 -9.79 -28.33
N GLY A 112 8.21 -8.91 -27.43
CA GLY A 112 7.51 -8.60 -26.19
C GLY A 112 6.59 -7.39 -26.35
N PHE A 113 5.32 -7.54 -25.98
CA PHE A 113 4.32 -6.48 -25.94
C PHE A 113 3.81 -6.32 -24.52
N LYS A 114 3.57 -5.09 -24.06
CA LYS A 114 3.10 -4.82 -22.69
C LYS A 114 1.78 -4.04 -22.72
N ILE A 115 0.79 -4.53 -22.00
CA ILE A 115 -0.50 -3.88 -21.77
C ILE A 115 -0.52 -3.36 -20.33
N HIS A 116 -0.77 -2.06 -20.17
CA HIS A 116 -0.77 -1.37 -18.88
C HIS A 116 -2.18 -1.12 -18.30
N GLN A 117 -3.23 -1.15 -19.12
CA GLN A 117 -4.60 -0.83 -18.73
C GLN A 117 -5.46 -2.08 -18.75
N THR A 118 -6.09 -2.40 -17.61
CA THR A 118 -6.85 -3.64 -17.43
C THR A 118 -8.33 -3.45 -17.13
N LEU A 119 -8.79 -2.20 -16.97
CA LEU A 119 -10.22 -1.85 -16.97
C LEU A 119 -10.76 -1.78 -18.41
N LEU A 120 -10.72 -2.92 -19.10
CA LEU A 120 -11.14 -3.04 -20.49
C LEU A 120 -12.26 -4.07 -20.61
N THR A 121 -13.21 -3.82 -21.51
CA THR A 121 -14.10 -4.86 -22.02
C THR A 121 -13.34 -5.84 -22.90
N ASN A 122 -13.96 -6.98 -23.21
CA ASN A 122 -13.38 -8.00 -24.08
C ASN A 122 -13.00 -7.46 -25.48
N ILE A 123 -13.81 -6.56 -26.07
CA ILE A 123 -13.51 -5.93 -27.36
C ILE A 123 -12.35 -4.94 -27.22
N GLU A 124 -12.37 -4.09 -26.19
CA GLU A 124 -11.32 -3.08 -25.96
C GLU A 124 -9.96 -3.75 -25.68
N PHE A 125 -9.94 -4.91 -25.02
CA PHE A 125 -8.72 -5.70 -24.85
C PHE A 125 -8.11 -6.14 -26.18
N LEU A 126 -8.92 -6.68 -27.10
CA LEU A 126 -8.46 -7.08 -28.45
C LEU A 126 -7.97 -5.88 -29.26
N GLN A 127 -8.66 -4.75 -29.17
CA GLN A 127 -8.24 -3.50 -29.81
C GLN A 127 -6.92 -2.98 -29.25
N MET A 128 -6.73 -3.06 -27.92
CA MET A 128 -5.48 -2.69 -27.26
C MET A 128 -4.33 -3.59 -27.70
N LEU A 129 -4.57 -4.89 -27.82
CA LEU A 129 -3.58 -5.85 -28.30
C LEU A 129 -3.11 -5.51 -29.72
N LEU A 130 -4.05 -5.25 -30.63
CA LEU A 130 -3.73 -4.84 -32.00
C LEU A 130 -2.98 -3.51 -32.04
N ARG A 131 -3.34 -2.56 -31.16
CA ARG A 131 -2.62 -1.29 -31.03
C ARG A 131 -1.16 -1.51 -30.64
N GLU A 132 -0.88 -2.38 -29.68
CA GLU A 132 0.49 -2.75 -29.29
C GLU A 132 1.23 -3.48 -30.42
N PHE A 133 0.53 -4.27 -31.24
CA PHE A 133 1.09 -4.87 -32.46
C PHE A 133 1.35 -3.85 -33.59
N GLY A 134 0.93 -2.59 -33.43
CA GLY A 134 1.14 -1.50 -34.38
C GLY A 134 -0.05 -1.22 -35.30
N THR A 135 -1.21 -1.87 -35.08
CA THR A 135 -2.41 -1.74 -35.92
C THR A 135 -3.52 -0.97 -35.20
N LYS A 136 -4.17 -0.03 -35.88
CA LYS A 136 -5.27 0.76 -35.30
C LYS A 136 -6.62 0.24 -35.81
N SER A 137 -7.39 -0.41 -34.95
CA SER A 137 -8.63 -1.12 -35.31
C SER A 137 -9.80 -0.75 -34.37
N PHE A 138 -10.01 0.54 -34.11
CA PHE A 138 -10.95 1.02 -33.08
C PHE A 138 -12.45 0.88 -33.45
N HIS A 139 -12.77 0.62 -34.72
CA HIS A 139 -14.16 0.50 -35.19
C HIS A 139 -14.50 -0.91 -35.69
N ASP A 140 -13.52 -1.81 -35.64
CA ASP A 140 -13.66 -3.16 -36.17
C ASP A 140 -14.51 -4.00 -35.24
N ARG A 141 -15.25 -4.93 -35.83
CA ARG A 141 -16.05 -5.91 -35.08
C ARG A 141 -15.13 -6.96 -34.47
N LYS A 142 -15.58 -7.63 -33.41
CA LYS A 142 -14.82 -8.70 -32.74
C LYS A 142 -14.22 -9.73 -33.70
N VAL A 143 -14.98 -10.18 -34.70
CA VAL A 143 -14.52 -11.18 -35.69
C VAL A 143 -13.35 -10.65 -36.51
N GLU A 144 -13.39 -9.38 -36.92
CA GLU A 144 -12.32 -8.71 -37.68
C GLU A 144 -11.07 -8.53 -36.81
N LEU A 145 -11.24 -8.16 -35.53
CA LEU A 145 -10.14 -8.05 -34.57
C LEU A 145 -9.41 -9.39 -34.39
N LEU A 146 -10.18 -10.48 -34.21
CA LEU A 146 -9.62 -11.83 -34.05
C LEU A 146 -8.88 -12.31 -35.29
N ASP A 147 -9.43 -12.07 -36.48
CA ASP A 147 -8.77 -12.43 -37.75
C ASP A 147 -7.46 -11.67 -37.96
N GLN A 148 -7.43 -10.37 -37.62
CA GLN A 148 -6.21 -9.56 -37.66
C GLN A 148 -5.15 -10.05 -36.66
N ILE A 149 -5.55 -10.38 -35.42
CA ILE A 149 -4.65 -10.95 -34.41
C ILE A 149 -4.08 -12.27 -34.93
N TYR A 150 -4.93 -13.19 -35.40
CA TYR A 150 -4.49 -14.49 -35.91
C TYR A 150 -3.52 -14.32 -37.09
N THR A 151 -3.84 -13.45 -38.04
CA THR A 151 -3.00 -13.17 -39.21
C THR A 151 -1.63 -12.63 -38.81
N PHE A 152 -1.59 -11.66 -37.88
CA PHE A 152 -0.34 -11.12 -37.33
C PHE A 152 0.51 -12.22 -36.69
N LEU A 153 -0.10 -13.05 -35.84
CA LEU A 153 0.60 -14.11 -35.12
C LEU A 153 1.17 -15.17 -36.08
N VAL A 154 0.42 -15.57 -37.11
CA VAL A 154 0.90 -16.48 -38.16
C VAL A 154 2.06 -15.87 -38.96
N GLU A 155 2.02 -14.57 -39.23
CA GLU A 155 3.11 -13.87 -39.90
C GLU A 155 4.39 -13.88 -39.04
N GLN A 156 4.29 -13.60 -37.75
CA GLN A 156 5.43 -13.66 -36.84
C GLN A 156 6.00 -15.09 -36.72
N HIS A 157 5.12 -16.09 -36.63
CA HIS A 157 5.53 -17.49 -36.63
C HIS A 157 6.30 -17.88 -37.91
N ARG A 158 5.84 -17.45 -39.09
CA ARG A 158 6.57 -17.66 -40.36
C ARG A 158 7.97 -17.03 -40.35
N ARG A 159 8.13 -15.91 -39.64
CA ARG A 159 9.43 -15.25 -39.40
C ARG A 159 10.24 -15.87 -38.26
N LYS A 160 9.77 -16.98 -37.69
CA LYS A 160 10.35 -17.66 -36.51
C LYS A 160 10.46 -16.75 -35.28
N LYS A 161 9.56 -15.76 -35.19
CA LYS A 161 9.43 -14.88 -34.02
C LYS A 161 8.36 -15.43 -33.10
N ARG A 162 8.65 -15.41 -31.80
CA ARG A 162 7.73 -15.73 -30.71
C ARG A 162 7.03 -14.44 -30.29
N VAL A 163 5.75 -14.53 -29.98
CA VAL A 163 4.98 -13.38 -29.47
C VAL A 163 4.71 -13.60 -27.99
N LEU A 164 5.25 -12.71 -27.16
CA LEU A 164 5.02 -12.64 -25.73
C LEU A 164 4.19 -11.40 -25.43
N VAL A 165 3.04 -11.58 -24.81
CA VAL A 165 2.20 -10.48 -24.33
C VAL A 165 2.27 -10.47 -22.82
N ILE A 166 2.54 -9.30 -22.25
CA ILE A 166 2.61 -9.06 -20.82
C ILE A 166 1.43 -8.18 -20.43
N VAL A 167 0.57 -8.66 -19.54
CA VAL A 167 -0.54 -7.89 -18.99
C VAL A 167 -0.21 -7.54 -17.55
N ASP A 168 0.08 -6.26 -17.30
CA ASP A 168 0.33 -5.74 -15.96
C ASP A 168 -1.00 -5.38 -15.28
N GLU A 169 -1.05 -5.37 -13.95
CA GLU A 169 -2.28 -5.14 -13.17
C GLU A 169 -3.46 -6.06 -13.58
N ALA A 170 -3.17 -7.32 -13.88
CA ALA A 170 -4.14 -8.30 -14.41
C ALA A 170 -5.28 -8.63 -13.44
N GLN A 171 -5.16 -8.31 -12.15
CA GLN A 171 -6.26 -8.50 -11.18
C GLN A 171 -7.49 -7.63 -11.48
N ASN A 172 -7.36 -6.58 -12.31
CA ASN A 172 -8.52 -5.76 -12.71
C ASN A 172 -9.22 -6.28 -13.97
N LEU A 173 -8.74 -7.36 -14.59
CA LEU A 173 -9.38 -7.95 -15.76
C LEU A 173 -10.73 -8.54 -15.39
N ALA A 174 -11.75 -8.23 -16.19
CA ALA A 174 -13.06 -8.85 -16.05
C ALA A 174 -13.02 -10.34 -16.47
N PRO A 175 -13.86 -11.22 -15.89
CA PRO A 175 -13.92 -12.64 -16.26
C PRO A 175 -14.13 -12.87 -17.77
N GLU A 176 -14.89 -12.01 -18.43
CA GLU A 176 -15.13 -12.09 -19.87
C GLU A 176 -13.85 -11.88 -20.69
N VAL A 177 -12.93 -11.04 -20.22
CA VAL A 177 -11.62 -10.83 -20.85
C VAL A 177 -10.71 -12.04 -20.64
N MET A 178 -10.80 -12.67 -19.46
CA MET A 178 -10.07 -13.90 -19.16
C MET A 178 -10.50 -15.06 -20.07
N GLU A 179 -11.78 -15.14 -20.42
CA GLU A 179 -12.25 -16.09 -21.43
C GLU A 179 -11.73 -15.77 -22.84
N GLU A 180 -11.66 -14.50 -23.26
CA GLU A 180 -10.99 -14.17 -24.53
C GLU A 180 -9.52 -14.58 -24.52
N ILE A 181 -8.81 -14.30 -23.42
CA ILE A 181 -7.43 -14.72 -23.23
C ILE A 181 -7.31 -16.24 -23.39
N ARG A 182 -8.21 -17.01 -22.78
CA ARG A 182 -8.25 -18.47 -22.91
C ARG A 182 -8.38 -18.89 -24.38
N LEU A 183 -9.27 -18.27 -25.14
CA LEU A 183 -9.47 -18.55 -26.56
C LEU A 183 -8.27 -18.13 -27.42
N LEU A 184 -7.64 -16.98 -27.14
CA LEU A 184 -6.44 -16.53 -27.86
C LEU A 184 -5.26 -17.47 -27.67
N LEU A 185 -5.09 -18.04 -26.47
CA LEU A 185 -4.04 -19.02 -26.19
C LEU A 185 -4.25 -20.36 -26.93
N GLU A 186 -5.45 -20.62 -27.47
CA GLU A 186 -5.71 -21.80 -28.28
C GLU A 186 -5.14 -21.68 -29.70
N PHE A 187 -4.82 -20.47 -30.17
CA PHE A 187 -4.28 -20.24 -31.51
C PHE A 187 -2.98 -21.01 -31.76
N GLU A 188 -3.00 -21.84 -32.79
CA GLU A 188 -1.89 -22.68 -33.20
C GLU A 188 -1.71 -22.72 -34.71
N LYS A 189 -0.47 -23.01 -35.13
CA LYS A 189 -0.11 -23.27 -36.51
C LYS A 189 0.96 -24.35 -36.55
N ASP A 190 0.79 -25.33 -37.44
CA ASP A 190 1.75 -26.43 -37.63
C ASP A 190 2.06 -27.21 -36.34
N GLY A 191 1.08 -27.30 -35.43
CA GLY A 191 1.21 -27.95 -34.12
C GLY A 191 1.90 -27.10 -33.05
N GLU A 192 2.30 -25.86 -33.38
CA GLU A 192 2.94 -24.92 -32.46
C GLU A 192 1.98 -23.82 -32.03
N LYS A 193 2.11 -23.38 -30.77
CA LYS A 193 1.31 -22.29 -30.22
C LYS A 193 1.89 -20.95 -30.65
N LEU A 194 0.98 -20.02 -30.96
CA LEU A 194 1.36 -18.75 -31.57
C LEU A 194 1.59 -17.62 -30.56
N LEU A 195 1.05 -17.76 -29.34
CA LEU A 195 1.01 -16.72 -28.32
C LEU A 195 1.40 -17.28 -26.95
N SER A 196 2.29 -16.57 -26.26
CA SER A 196 2.55 -16.72 -24.83
C SER A 196 2.07 -15.47 -24.10
N LEU A 197 1.41 -15.65 -22.96
CA LEU A 197 0.85 -14.58 -22.14
C LEU A 197 1.40 -14.64 -20.72
N PHE A 198 1.91 -13.52 -20.22
CA PHE A 198 2.31 -13.35 -18.84
C PHE A 198 1.29 -12.43 -18.15
N LEU A 199 0.58 -12.95 -17.15
CA LEU A 199 -0.32 -12.17 -16.32
C LEU A 199 0.41 -11.76 -15.05
N ILE A 200 0.55 -10.46 -14.84
CA ILE A 200 1.19 -9.90 -13.66
C ILE A 200 0.19 -9.08 -12.88
N GLY A 201 0.16 -9.27 -11.57
CA GLY A 201 -0.77 -8.53 -10.74
C GLY A 201 -0.48 -8.61 -9.26
N GLN A 202 -1.47 -8.16 -8.50
CA GLN A 202 -1.50 -8.22 -7.04
C GLN A 202 -1.98 -9.62 -6.58
N PRO A 203 -1.92 -9.97 -5.29
CA PRO A 203 -2.32 -11.28 -4.79
C PRO A 203 -3.74 -11.71 -5.23
N GLU A 204 -4.65 -10.75 -5.41
CA GLU A 204 -6.02 -10.93 -5.89
C GLU A 204 -6.08 -11.58 -7.28
N LEU A 205 -5.02 -11.48 -8.10
CA LEU A 205 -4.93 -12.20 -9.36
C LEU A 205 -4.97 -13.72 -9.16
N ASN A 206 -4.34 -14.23 -8.09
CA ASN A 206 -4.40 -15.65 -7.78
C ASN A 206 -5.83 -16.06 -7.41
N GLU A 207 -6.52 -15.24 -6.60
CA GLU A 207 -7.92 -15.49 -6.24
C GLU A 207 -8.83 -15.50 -7.46
N LEU A 208 -8.64 -14.56 -8.39
CA LEU A 208 -9.37 -14.50 -9.65
C LEU A 208 -9.17 -15.78 -10.46
N ILE A 209 -7.92 -16.18 -10.67
CA ILE A 209 -7.55 -17.35 -11.48
C ILE A 209 -8.06 -18.66 -10.86
N ASP A 210 -8.16 -18.74 -9.53
CA ASP A 210 -8.63 -19.93 -8.82
C ASP A 210 -10.16 -20.04 -8.76
N GLN A 211 -10.89 -19.09 -9.34
CA GLN A 211 -12.34 -19.19 -9.50
C GLN A 211 -12.72 -20.40 -10.38
N PRO A 212 -13.81 -21.13 -10.04
CA PRO A 212 -14.24 -22.32 -10.78
C PRO A 212 -14.45 -22.07 -12.29
N GLU A 213 -14.94 -20.89 -12.64
CA GLU A 213 -15.23 -20.49 -14.03
C GLU A 213 -13.96 -20.44 -14.89
N LEU A 214 -12.80 -20.16 -14.28
CA LEU A 214 -11.50 -20.06 -14.96
C LEU A 214 -10.67 -21.34 -14.87
N GLU A 215 -11.26 -22.48 -14.46
CA GLU A 215 -10.53 -23.73 -14.28
C GLU A 215 -9.72 -24.15 -15.52
N GLN A 216 -10.30 -23.98 -16.72
CA GLN A 216 -9.62 -24.30 -17.99
C GLN A 216 -8.43 -23.40 -18.30
N LEU A 217 -8.48 -22.13 -17.89
CA LEU A 217 -7.36 -21.20 -18.02
C LEU A 217 -6.30 -21.51 -16.96
N ARG A 218 -6.73 -21.79 -15.73
CA ARG A 218 -5.87 -22.17 -14.61
C ARG A 218 -5.04 -23.42 -14.90
N GLN A 219 -5.61 -24.43 -15.56
CA GLN A 219 -4.86 -25.64 -15.97
C GLN A 219 -3.76 -25.35 -17.01
N ARG A 220 -3.89 -24.25 -17.77
CA ARG A 220 -2.85 -23.80 -18.72
C ARG A 220 -1.75 -22.98 -18.05
N ALA A 221 -2.01 -22.40 -16.88
CA ALA A 221 -1.02 -21.70 -16.07
C ALA A 221 -0.06 -22.68 -15.38
N ARG A 222 0.84 -23.28 -16.17
CA ARG A 222 1.80 -24.29 -15.71
C ARG A 222 2.72 -23.76 -14.62
N LEU A 223 3.06 -22.48 -14.70
CA LEU A 223 3.98 -21.82 -13.79
C LEU A 223 3.31 -20.59 -13.18
N ARG A 224 3.30 -20.57 -11.86
CA ARG A 224 2.88 -19.43 -11.05
C ARG A 224 3.99 -19.12 -10.06
N PHE A 225 4.31 -17.85 -9.94
CA PHE A 225 5.27 -17.38 -8.98
C PHE A 225 4.66 -16.24 -8.18
N HIS A 226 4.79 -16.29 -6.86
CA HIS A 226 4.43 -15.20 -5.99
C HIS A 226 5.72 -14.50 -5.56
N LEU A 227 5.86 -13.22 -5.93
CA LEU A 227 6.96 -12.37 -5.52
C LEU A 227 6.67 -11.81 -4.13
N GLU A 228 7.36 -12.40 -3.16
CA GLU A 228 7.36 -11.97 -1.76
C GLU A 228 8.10 -10.64 -1.60
N ALA A 229 7.92 -10.01 -0.44
CA ALA A 229 8.71 -8.87 -0.04
C ALA A 229 10.18 -9.27 0.22
N LEU A 230 11.06 -8.28 0.39
CA LEU A 230 12.47 -8.53 0.72
C LEU A 230 12.57 -9.12 2.14
N ASP A 231 13.45 -10.10 2.31
CA ASP A 231 13.83 -10.61 3.63
C ASP A 231 14.87 -9.69 4.31
N ASP A 232 15.19 -9.98 5.58
CA ASP A 232 16.08 -9.14 6.39
C ASP A 232 17.48 -8.99 5.74
N ASP A 233 17.99 -10.08 5.16
CA ASP A 233 19.29 -10.11 4.48
C ASP A 233 19.24 -9.25 3.19
N ASP A 234 18.15 -9.32 2.44
CA ASP A 234 17.94 -8.58 1.19
C ASP A 234 17.68 -7.09 1.42
N ILE A 235 17.13 -6.65 2.56
CA ILE A 235 16.84 -5.24 2.85
C ILE A 235 18.14 -4.41 2.93
N GLU A 236 19.11 -4.90 3.70
CA GLU A 236 20.41 -4.23 3.82
C GLU A 236 21.09 -4.13 2.45
N CYS A 237 21.12 -5.25 1.72
CA CYS A 237 21.72 -5.32 0.40
C CYS A 237 21.00 -4.41 -0.61
N TYR A 238 19.67 -4.33 -0.55
CA TYR A 238 18.85 -3.46 -1.38
C TYR A 238 19.18 -1.98 -1.18
N ILE A 239 19.25 -1.54 0.07
CA ILE A 239 19.54 -0.15 0.43
C ILE A 239 20.96 0.23 -0.03
N LYS A 240 21.94 -0.64 0.26
CA LYS A 240 23.34 -0.44 -0.17
C LYS A 240 23.46 -0.41 -1.69
N TYR A 241 22.76 -1.30 -2.39
CA TYR A 241 22.72 -1.31 -3.85
C TYR A 241 22.16 0.00 -4.43
N ARG A 242 21.04 0.49 -3.90
CA ARG A 242 20.44 1.77 -4.33
C ARG A 242 21.38 2.95 -4.13
N LEU A 243 22.07 3.01 -2.98
CA LEU A 243 23.07 4.05 -2.70
C LEU A 243 24.28 3.97 -3.64
N GLN A 244 24.72 2.75 -3.98
CA GLN A 244 25.80 2.53 -4.94
C GLN A 244 25.43 2.96 -6.36
N MET A 245 24.19 2.71 -6.78
CA MET A 245 23.73 3.13 -8.11
C MET A 245 23.58 4.65 -8.22
N ALA A 246 23.32 5.34 -7.11
CA ALA A 246 23.29 6.80 -7.04
C ALA A 246 24.69 7.44 -6.90
N GLY A 247 25.77 6.66 -6.97
CA GLY A 247 27.15 7.15 -6.92
C GLY A 247 27.93 6.56 -5.74
N LYS A 248 28.51 7.42 -4.90
CA LYS A 248 29.49 7.02 -3.89
C LYS A 248 28.84 6.40 -2.63
N ALA A 249 28.50 5.12 -2.66
CA ALA A 249 27.90 4.38 -1.54
C ALA A 249 28.54 4.62 -0.15
N HIS A 250 29.85 4.85 -0.08
CA HIS A 250 30.58 5.03 1.20
C HIS A 250 30.37 6.38 1.88
N SER A 251 29.66 7.31 1.26
CA SER A 251 29.41 8.64 1.83
C SER A 251 28.24 8.69 2.82
N VAL A 252 27.34 7.68 2.77
CA VAL A 252 26.20 7.53 3.66
C VAL A 252 26.51 6.38 4.62
N SER A 253 26.59 6.67 5.91
CA SER A 253 26.67 5.64 6.94
C SER A 253 25.27 5.39 7.50
N ILE A 254 24.91 4.14 7.70
CA ILE A 254 23.63 3.71 8.28
C ILE A 254 23.98 2.80 9.46
N ASP A 255 23.37 3.03 10.61
CA ASP A 255 23.57 2.20 11.79
C ASP A 255 22.89 0.84 11.61
N ASP A 256 23.49 -0.24 12.13
CA ASP A 256 22.96 -1.60 11.98
C ASP A 256 21.55 -1.76 12.61
N ASP A 257 21.25 -0.98 13.65
CA ASP A 257 19.95 -0.96 14.33
C ASP A 257 18.80 -0.38 13.46
N VAL A 258 19.12 0.25 12.33
CA VAL A 258 18.13 0.80 11.40
C VAL A 258 17.43 -0.29 10.59
N TYR A 259 18.12 -1.36 10.20
CA TYR A 259 17.56 -2.39 9.32
C TYR A 259 16.37 -3.14 9.93
N PRO A 260 16.41 -3.54 11.23
CA PRO A 260 15.24 -4.12 11.90
C PRO A 260 14.02 -3.17 11.92
N LEU A 261 14.24 -1.87 12.13
CA LEU A 261 13.16 -0.87 12.10
C LEU A 261 12.56 -0.72 10.71
N ILE A 262 13.40 -0.70 9.68
CA ILE A 262 12.92 -0.68 8.30
C ILE A 262 12.07 -1.92 8.03
N GLN A 263 12.53 -3.11 8.43
CA GLN A 263 11.73 -4.32 8.27
C GLN A 263 10.39 -4.22 9.03
N GLU A 264 10.44 -3.82 10.30
CA GLU A 264 9.25 -3.69 11.14
C GLU A 264 8.23 -2.74 10.54
N TYR A 265 8.61 -1.62 9.92
CA TYR A 265 7.65 -0.63 9.42
C TYR A 265 7.31 -0.77 7.92
N THR A 266 8.15 -1.44 7.14
CA THR A 266 7.94 -1.58 5.68
C THR A 266 7.49 -2.98 5.27
N GLY A 267 7.74 -3.98 6.12
CA GLY A 267 7.51 -5.39 5.78
C GLY A 267 8.34 -5.86 4.61
N GLY A 268 9.52 -5.27 4.41
CA GLY A 268 10.41 -5.61 3.30
C GLY A 268 9.93 -5.11 1.94
N ARG A 269 8.86 -4.30 1.88
CA ARG A 269 8.30 -3.83 0.60
C ARG A 269 9.19 -2.71 0.01
N PRO A 270 9.84 -2.92 -1.15
CA PRO A 270 10.78 -1.96 -1.74
C PRO A 270 10.23 -0.53 -1.83
N ARG A 271 8.98 -0.35 -2.26
CA ARG A 271 8.35 0.98 -2.35
C ARG A 271 8.29 1.71 -1.01
N LEU A 272 8.01 1.00 0.08
CA LEU A 272 7.96 1.60 1.42
C LEU A 272 9.37 1.87 1.94
N ILE A 273 10.31 0.93 1.75
CA ILE A 273 11.73 1.16 2.06
C ILE A 273 12.23 2.45 1.40
N ASN A 274 11.87 2.66 0.13
CA ASN A 274 12.25 3.84 -0.62
C ASN A 274 11.71 5.14 -0.02
N VAL A 275 10.42 5.18 0.34
CA VAL A 275 9.83 6.38 0.96
C VAL A 275 10.47 6.68 2.30
N LEU A 276 10.68 5.66 3.15
CA LEU A 276 11.28 5.83 4.46
C LEU A 276 12.73 6.32 4.37
N MET A 277 13.52 5.72 3.47
CA MET A 277 14.93 6.09 3.30
C MET A 277 15.09 7.47 2.67
N ASP A 278 14.24 7.85 1.71
CA ASP A 278 14.26 9.21 1.14
C ASP A 278 13.97 10.27 2.23
N HIS A 279 13.00 9.99 3.10
CA HIS A 279 12.66 10.85 4.22
C HIS A 279 13.77 10.89 5.27
N ALA A 280 14.32 9.73 5.66
CA ALA A 280 15.40 9.63 6.64
C ALA A 280 16.67 10.37 6.20
N LEU A 281 17.05 10.26 4.93
CA LEU A 281 18.17 11.04 4.38
C LEU A 281 17.87 12.55 4.37
N THR A 282 16.63 12.93 4.11
CA THR A 282 16.21 14.33 4.19
C THR A 282 16.30 14.86 5.61
N CYS A 283 15.82 14.12 6.61
CA CYS A 283 15.93 14.47 8.03
C CYS A 283 17.39 14.55 8.49
N ALA A 284 18.24 13.59 8.10
CA ALA A 284 19.67 13.60 8.38
C ALA A 284 20.35 14.84 7.79
N PHE A 285 20.03 15.20 6.54
CA PHE A 285 20.51 16.43 5.91
C PHE A 285 20.08 17.70 6.65
N VAL A 286 18.82 17.79 7.06
CA VAL A 286 18.29 18.94 7.83
C VAL A 286 19.03 19.08 9.16
N ASN A 287 19.29 17.96 9.84
CA ASN A 287 20.03 17.91 11.10
C ASN A 287 21.56 18.02 10.93
N ASN A 288 22.06 18.00 9.68
CA ASN A 288 23.48 17.99 9.33
C ASN A 288 24.22 16.73 9.87
N ASP A 289 23.49 15.62 9.99
CA ASP A 289 23.97 14.31 10.42
C ASP A 289 24.44 13.51 9.19
N LYS A 290 25.66 12.95 9.23
CA LYS A 290 26.20 12.09 8.16
C LYS A 290 25.85 10.62 8.32
N VAL A 291 25.29 10.26 9.46
CA VAL A 291 24.89 8.90 9.83
C VAL A 291 23.37 8.87 9.93
N VAL A 292 22.75 7.91 9.25
CA VAL A 292 21.33 7.60 9.42
C VAL A 292 21.23 6.65 10.61
N SER A 293 20.91 7.21 11.78
CA SER A 293 20.74 6.46 13.02
C SER A 293 19.29 6.08 13.26
N GLU A 294 19.05 5.15 14.19
CA GLU A 294 17.70 4.79 14.69
C GLU A 294 16.84 6.03 14.99
N ARG A 295 17.38 7.01 15.73
CA ARG A 295 16.68 8.27 16.05
C ARG A 295 16.09 8.98 14.82
N ILE A 296 16.85 9.04 13.72
CA ILE A 296 16.44 9.74 12.49
C ILE A 296 15.32 8.97 11.79
N VAL A 297 15.41 7.64 11.80
CA VAL A 297 14.41 6.76 11.21
C VAL A 297 13.11 6.80 12.02
N LEU A 298 13.17 6.76 13.36
CA LEU A 298 12.00 6.94 14.22
C LEU A 298 11.34 8.31 14.02
N THR A 299 12.14 9.39 13.95
CA THR A 299 11.61 10.72 13.62
C THR A 299 10.90 10.72 12.27
N SER A 300 11.46 10.02 11.28
CA SER A 300 10.87 9.90 9.95
C SER A 300 9.57 9.10 9.97
N ILE A 301 9.52 8.01 10.72
CA ILE A 301 8.31 7.19 10.92
C ILE A 301 7.20 8.01 11.56
N ASP A 302 7.53 8.78 12.61
CA ASP A 302 6.58 9.64 13.33
C ASP A 302 6.04 10.74 12.41
N GLU A 303 6.90 11.44 11.68
CA GLU A 303 6.49 12.48 10.72
C GLU A 303 5.65 11.92 9.57
N LEU A 304 5.98 10.71 9.09
CA LEU A 304 5.21 10.01 8.07
C LEU A 304 3.91 9.38 8.63
N ASN A 305 3.74 9.35 9.96
CA ASN A 305 2.66 8.68 10.67
C ASN A 305 2.53 7.19 10.31
N TRP A 306 3.68 6.50 10.21
CA TRP A 306 3.71 5.07 9.86
C TRP A 306 3.49 4.17 11.07
N GLN A 307 2.96 2.99 10.81
CA GLN A 307 2.72 1.96 11.81
C GLN A 307 3.54 0.71 11.46
N PRO A 308 3.94 -0.10 12.45
CA PRO A 308 4.58 -1.38 12.21
C PRO A 308 3.77 -2.27 11.27
N PHE A 309 4.45 -2.83 10.28
CA PHE A 309 4.02 -3.90 9.40
C PHE A 309 3.87 -5.22 10.17
N GLY A 310 2.70 -5.86 10.06
CA GLY A 310 2.55 -7.26 10.44
C GLY A 310 2.33 -7.57 11.92
N ARG A 311 2.24 -6.60 12.84
CA ARG A 311 1.69 -6.89 14.19
C ARG A 311 0.17 -7.04 14.12
N PRO A 312 -0.42 -8.22 14.47
CA PRO A 312 -1.69 -8.17 15.17
C PRO A 312 -1.45 -7.38 16.46
N VAL A 313 -2.41 -6.53 16.85
CA VAL A 313 -2.36 -5.88 18.15
C VAL A 313 -2.26 -6.97 19.21
N GLU A 314 -1.06 -7.21 19.76
CA GLU A 314 -0.93 -8.00 20.97
C GLU A 314 -1.70 -7.27 22.07
N ASN A 315 -2.57 -8.01 22.75
CA ASN A 315 -3.29 -7.54 23.91
C ASN A 315 -2.35 -6.75 24.82
N ILE A 316 -2.64 -5.45 25.01
CA ILE A 316 -2.01 -4.64 26.05
C ILE A 316 -2.16 -5.43 27.36
N PRO A 317 -1.07 -5.84 28.03
CA PRO A 317 -1.19 -6.39 29.36
C PRO A 317 -1.78 -5.29 30.24
N LEU A 318 -2.90 -5.61 30.91
CA LEU A 318 -3.47 -4.78 31.97
C LEU A 318 -2.33 -4.35 32.90
N LEU A 319 -1.90 -3.09 32.77
CA LEU A 319 -0.97 -2.48 33.69
C LEU A 319 -1.66 -2.46 35.05
N GLN A 320 -1.13 -3.23 35.99
CA GLN A 320 -1.36 -2.98 37.42
C GLN A 320 -0.71 -1.62 37.70
N ILE A 321 -1.53 -0.58 37.72
CA ILE A 321 -1.12 0.77 38.11
C ILE A 321 -1.45 0.87 39.60
N ASP A 322 -0.41 1.07 40.40
CA ASP A 322 -0.53 1.42 41.81
C ASP A 322 -1.27 2.75 41.96
N ASP A 323 -2.15 2.80 42.96
CA ASP A 323 -2.98 3.95 43.34
C ASP A 323 -2.12 5.11 43.87
N ASP A 324 -1.54 5.92 43.00
CA ASP A 324 -1.22 7.34 43.29
C ASP A 324 -0.63 8.03 42.06
N GLU A 325 -1.49 8.55 41.17
CA GLU A 325 -1.28 9.85 40.51
C GLU A 325 -2.54 10.27 39.75
N LEU A 326 -3.24 11.22 40.37
CA LEU A 326 -4.51 11.78 39.94
C LEU A 326 -4.32 12.81 38.81
N SER A 327 -3.81 12.37 37.64
CA SER A 327 -3.91 13.10 36.36
C SER A 327 -4.47 12.24 35.22
N SER A 328 -4.90 11.01 35.53
CA SER A 328 -5.21 9.95 34.56
C SER A 328 -6.68 9.87 34.16
N VAL A 329 -7.57 10.69 34.75
CA VAL A 329 -9.02 10.54 34.58
C VAL A 329 -9.51 10.98 33.19
N GLU A 330 -8.86 11.97 32.57
CA GLU A 330 -9.19 12.38 31.19
C GLU A 330 -8.65 11.39 30.15
N MET A 331 -7.51 10.73 30.43
CA MET A 331 -6.91 9.72 29.56
C MET A 331 -7.63 8.37 29.64
N LEU A 332 -8.01 7.93 30.85
CA LEU A 332 -8.79 6.69 31.09
C LEU A 332 -10.19 6.74 30.46
N ALA A 333 -10.79 7.93 30.36
CA ALA A 333 -12.09 8.13 29.72
C ALA A 333 -12.08 7.91 28.19
N THR A 334 -10.91 8.08 27.55
CA THR A 334 -10.70 7.85 26.11
C THR A 334 -10.42 6.37 25.81
N VAL A 335 -9.81 5.64 26.74
CA VAL A 335 -9.31 4.26 26.52
C VAL A 335 -10.37 3.17 26.73
N SER A 336 -11.51 3.49 27.34
CA SER A 336 -12.53 2.49 27.72
C SER A 336 -13.73 2.45 26.75
N ARG A 337 -13.49 2.37 25.43
CA ARG A 337 -14.56 2.36 24.40
C ARG A 337 -14.59 1.06 23.61
N LYS A 338 -15.77 0.71 23.09
CA LYS A 338 -15.98 -0.49 22.27
C LYS A 338 -17.06 -0.30 21.23
N ILE A 339 -17.01 -1.13 20.19
CA ILE A 339 -18.09 -1.34 19.24
C ILE A 339 -18.74 -2.68 19.52
N ILE A 340 -20.05 -2.68 19.79
CA ILE A 340 -20.84 -3.90 19.89
C ILE A 340 -21.55 -4.11 18.56
N VAL A 341 -21.32 -5.26 17.93
CA VAL A 341 -21.92 -5.58 16.63
C VAL A 341 -23.13 -6.47 16.85
N HIS A 342 -24.27 -6.03 16.35
CA HIS A 342 -25.50 -6.80 16.29
C HIS A 342 -25.84 -7.15 14.84
N LYS A 343 -26.46 -8.30 14.66
CA LYS A 343 -27.08 -8.73 13.39
C LYS A 343 -28.47 -9.25 13.70
N ASN A 344 -29.50 -8.66 13.09
CA ASN A 344 -30.90 -9.03 13.33
C ASN A 344 -31.26 -9.10 14.84
N GLY A 345 -30.81 -8.11 15.61
CA GLY A 345 -31.06 -8.03 17.07
C GLY A 345 -30.24 -8.98 17.95
N ARG A 346 -29.31 -9.78 17.39
CA ARG A 346 -28.41 -10.64 18.17
C ARG A 346 -26.99 -10.08 18.16
N LYS A 347 -26.36 -9.99 19.33
CA LYS A 347 -24.94 -9.63 19.46
C LYS A 347 -24.08 -10.72 18.81
N VAL A 348 -23.27 -10.32 17.83
CA VAL A 348 -22.38 -11.22 17.07
C VAL A 348 -20.89 -10.93 17.30
N GLY A 349 -20.57 -9.80 17.93
CA GLY A 349 -19.19 -9.48 18.29
C GLY A 349 -19.09 -8.25 19.17
N GLU A 350 -17.95 -8.10 19.83
CA GLU A 350 -17.60 -6.96 20.65
C GLU A 350 -16.14 -6.63 20.41
N TYR A 351 -15.88 -5.38 20.03
CA TYR A 351 -14.58 -4.95 19.53
C TYR A 351 -14.08 -3.80 20.40
N PRO A 352 -13.09 -4.03 21.26
CA PRO A 352 -12.46 -2.96 22.05
C PRO A 352 -11.80 -1.96 21.10
N LEU A 353 -12.05 -0.65 21.26
CA LEU A 353 -11.37 0.38 20.45
C LEU A 353 -9.97 0.68 21.00
N ASN A 354 -9.09 -0.31 20.93
CA ASN A 354 -7.74 -0.29 21.52
C ASN A 354 -6.63 0.11 20.52
N LYS A 355 -6.99 0.64 19.35
CA LYS A 355 -6.04 1.16 18.36
C LYS A 355 -6.61 2.37 17.62
N LEU A 356 -5.74 3.16 17.00
CA LEU A 356 -6.12 4.42 16.37
C LEU A 356 -7.05 4.26 15.16
N ARG A 357 -7.07 3.10 14.49
CA ARG A 357 -7.93 2.85 13.33
C ARG A 357 -8.49 1.44 13.30
N PHE A 358 -9.78 1.29 13.00
CA PHE A 358 -10.43 0.01 12.76
C PHE A 358 -11.06 -0.02 11.37
N ASN A 359 -10.62 -0.98 10.57
CA ASN A 359 -11.23 -1.28 9.29
C ASN A 359 -12.48 -2.15 9.51
N ILE A 360 -13.58 -1.78 8.85
CA ILE A 360 -14.84 -2.50 8.87
C ILE A 360 -15.14 -2.91 7.44
N GLY A 361 -15.39 -4.19 7.21
CA GLY A 361 -15.65 -4.69 5.87
C GLY A 361 -15.95 -6.17 5.79
N ARG A 362 -16.28 -6.65 4.59
CA ARG A 362 -16.60 -8.06 4.34
C ARG A 362 -15.38 -8.97 4.38
N HIS A 363 -14.22 -8.44 3.99
CA HIS A 363 -13.02 -9.23 3.80
C HIS A 363 -12.32 -9.51 5.14
N SER A 364 -11.55 -10.59 5.23
CA SER A 364 -11.00 -11.09 6.50
C SER A 364 -9.81 -10.31 7.04
N ASP A 365 -9.27 -9.37 6.25
CA ASP A 365 -8.22 -8.42 6.63
C ASP A 365 -8.75 -7.19 7.38
N ASN A 366 -10.07 -7.07 7.54
CA ASN A 366 -10.69 -6.03 8.36
C ASN A 366 -10.70 -6.43 9.84
N ASP A 367 -10.72 -5.44 10.71
CA ASP A 367 -10.77 -5.64 12.16
C ASP A 367 -12.16 -6.03 12.64
N ILE A 368 -13.18 -5.43 12.01
CA ILE A 368 -14.59 -5.79 12.23
C ILE A 368 -15.10 -6.41 10.93
N ILE A 369 -15.17 -7.74 10.92
CA ILE A 369 -15.53 -8.52 9.74
C ILE A 369 -17.04 -8.71 9.69
N LEU A 370 -17.69 -8.05 8.74
CA LEU A 370 -19.13 -8.14 8.51
C LEU A 370 -19.42 -8.96 7.24
N LYS A 371 -19.59 -10.27 7.41
CA LYS A 371 -19.74 -11.22 6.29
C LYS A 371 -21.14 -11.12 5.65
N GLU A 372 -21.28 -10.22 4.69
CA GLU A 372 -22.46 -10.11 3.83
C GLU A 372 -22.12 -9.56 2.43
N PRO A 373 -22.70 -10.09 1.32
CA PRO A 373 -22.43 -9.60 -0.03
C PRO A 373 -22.70 -8.11 -0.28
N ARG A 374 -23.61 -7.51 0.50
CA ARG A 374 -23.94 -6.08 0.43
C ARG A 374 -22.89 -5.18 1.09
N ILE A 375 -21.89 -5.74 1.75
CA ILE A 375 -20.82 -4.99 2.40
C ILE A 375 -19.59 -5.04 1.49
N SER A 376 -19.01 -3.86 1.20
CA SER A 376 -17.74 -3.72 0.49
C SER A 376 -16.59 -4.47 1.20
N ARG A 377 -15.52 -4.79 0.45
CA ARG A 377 -14.33 -5.46 1.00
C ARG A 377 -13.73 -4.65 2.14
N LEU A 378 -13.50 -3.36 1.93
CA LEU A 378 -13.34 -2.32 2.95
C LEU A 378 -14.55 -1.38 2.83
N HIS A 379 -15.35 -1.25 3.88
CA HIS A 379 -16.62 -0.52 3.86
C HIS A 379 -16.53 0.81 4.59
N ALA A 380 -16.07 0.76 5.84
CA ALA A 380 -15.93 1.94 6.68
C ALA A 380 -14.68 1.82 7.53
N GLN A 381 -14.21 2.94 8.07
CA GLN A 381 -13.08 2.99 8.97
C GLN A 381 -13.44 3.84 10.19
N ILE A 382 -13.20 3.30 11.39
CA ILE A 382 -13.23 4.10 12.62
C ILE A 382 -11.83 4.67 12.83
N MET A 383 -11.72 5.95 13.15
CA MET A 383 -10.47 6.66 13.44
C MET A 383 -10.56 7.35 14.80
N LEU A 384 -9.56 7.17 15.64
CA LEU A 384 -9.42 7.81 16.94
C LEU A 384 -8.33 8.88 16.83
N ASN A 385 -8.66 10.09 17.23
CA ASN A 385 -7.71 11.20 17.43
C ASN A 385 -7.64 11.53 18.93
N ASP A 386 -6.72 12.42 19.33
CA ASP A 386 -6.44 12.77 20.74
C ASP A 386 -7.66 13.23 21.56
N SER A 387 -8.77 13.61 20.93
CA SER A 387 -9.99 14.08 21.60
C SER A 387 -11.31 13.54 21.04
N GLU A 388 -11.33 12.88 19.87
CA GLU A 388 -12.56 12.56 19.14
C GLU A 388 -12.45 11.22 18.38
N ILE A 389 -13.57 10.53 18.22
CA ILE A 389 -13.66 9.26 17.50
C ILE A 389 -14.61 9.45 16.33
N PHE A 390 -14.18 9.06 15.13
CA PHE A 390 -14.95 9.21 13.90
C PHE A 390 -15.17 7.87 13.23
N ILE A 391 -16.25 7.76 12.46
CA ILE A 391 -16.42 6.74 11.44
C ILE A 391 -16.49 7.40 10.07
N GLN A 392 -15.74 6.87 9.12
CA GLN A 392 -15.71 7.32 7.73
C GLN A 392 -16.14 6.19 6.80
N ASP A 393 -17.03 6.49 5.86
CA ASP A 393 -17.37 5.59 4.77
C ASP A 393 -16.22 5.60 3.73
N MET A 394 -15.72 4.42 3.36
CA MET A 394 -14.59 4.27 2.45
C MET A 394 -15.06 4.15 0.99
N ASN A 395 -16.01 5.00 0.61
CA ASN A 395 -16.70 4.98 -0.68
C ASN A 395 -17.37 3.62 -0.95
N SER A 396 -18.13 3.16 0.03
CA SER A 396 -18.78 1.85 0.02
C SER A 396 -19.94 1.80 -0.97
N LYS A 397 -20.28 0.59 -1.45
CA LYS A 397 -21.32 0.43 -2.48
C LYS A 397 -22.73 0.79 -1.99
N ASN A 398 -23.00 0.59 -0.70
CA ASN A 398 -24.34 0.71 -0.12
C ASN A 398 -24.43 1.76 0.99
N GLY A 399 -23.33 2.45 1.31
CA GLY A 399 -23.28 3.52 2.30
C GLY A 399 -23.26 3.05 3.75
N THR A 400 -22.78 3.94 4.62
CA THR A 400 -22.79 3.84 6.08
C THR A 400 -23.83 4.82 6.64
N PHE A 401 -24.64 4.40 7.63
CA PHE A 401 -25.76 5.21 8.13
C PHE A 401 -25.72 5.37 9.66
N ASN A 402 -26.13 6.53 10.17
CA ASN A 402 -26.52 6.72 11.56
C ASN A 402 -28.03 7.02 11.59
N GLY A 403 -28.84 6.06 12.04
CA GLY A 403 -30.30 6.10 11.86
C GLY A 403 -30.70 6.10 10.37
N GLU A 404 -31.51 7.07 9.95
CA GLU A 404 -31.93 7.23 8.54
C GLU A 404 -30.94 8.04 7.70
N LYS A 405 -29.90 8.64 8.31
CA LYS A 405 -28.98 9.54 7.64
C LYS A 405 -27.73 8.80 7.17
N GLN A 406 -27.46 8.86 5.86
CA GLN A 406 -26.17 8.42 5.30
C GLN A 406 -25.05 9.38 5.73
N VAL A 407 -23.91 8.82 6.10
CA VAL A 407 -22.76 9.59 6.59
C VAL A 407 -21.50 9.22 5.82
N ASP A 408 -20.79 10.24 5.33
CA ASP A 408 -19.46 10.07 4.74
C ASP A 408 -18.37 10.12 5.82
N LEU A 409 -18.53 11.03 6.80
CA LEU A 409 -17.72 11.15 8.00
C LEU A 409 -18.64 11.56 9.16
N HIS A 410 -18.57 10.86 10.28
CA HIS A 410 -19.41 11.12 11.45
C HIS A 410 -18.62 10.98 12.74
N ALA A 411 -18.71 11.96 13.63
CA ALA A 411 -18.13 11.89 14.98
C ALA A 411 -19.02 11.02 15.87
N LEU A 412 -18.48 9.90 16.35
CA LEU A 412 -19.20 8.92 17.15
C LEU A 412 -19.47 9.45 18.56
N GLN A 413 -20.75 9.51 18.92
CA GLN A 413 -21.25 9.81 20.25
C GLN A 413 -21.67 8.53 20.96
N LEU A 414 -21.55 8.48 22.29
CA LEU A 414 -21.95 7.29 23.04
C LEU A 414 -23.42 6.94 22.82
N GLY A 415 -23.67 5.67 22.54
CA GLY A 415 -24.99 5.16 22.18
C GLY A 415 -25.32 5.29 20.69
N ASP A 416 -24.45 5.90 19.87
CA ASP A 416 -24.63 5.91 18.41
C ASP A 416 -24.73 4.48 17.89
N VAL A 417 -25.67 4.27 16.97
CA VAL A 417 -25.86 3.01 16.27
C VAL A 417 -25.62 3.23 14.78
N ILE A 418 -24.50 2.70 14.29
CA ILE A 418 -24.14 2.78 12.89
C ILE A 418 -24.66 1.54 12.16
N THR A 419 -25.47 1.75 11.15
CA THR A 419 -26.05 0.69 10.33
C THR A 419 -25.24 0.49 9.05
N ILE A 420 -24.79 -0.75 8.83
CA ILE A 420 -24.11 -1.20 7.61
C ILE A 420 -24.79 -2.49 7.15
N ALA A 421 -25.54 -2.42 6.05
CA ALA A 421 -26.40 -3.51 5.57
C ALA A 421 -27.29 -4.09 6.70
N SER A 422 -27.19 -5.37 7.04
CA SER A 422 -27.98 -6.00 8.11
C SER A 422 -27.34 -5.92 9.51
N PHE A 423 -26.24 -5.17 9.65
CA PHE A 423 -25.50 -5.04 10.90
C PHE A 423 -25.70 -3.67 11.54
N GLU A 424 -25.78 -3.67 12.86
CA GLU A 424 -25.87 -2.50 13.72
C GLU A 424 -24.64 -2.47 14.64
N LEU A 425 -23.87 -1.38 14.58
CA LEU A 425 -22.64 -1.18 15.32
C LEU A 425 -22.89 -0.11 16.39
N THR A 426 -23.01 -0.54 17.64
CA THR A 426 -23.28 0.35 18.77
C THR A 426 -21.98 0.80 19.42
N PHE A 427 -21.80 2.12 19.54
CA PHE A 427 -20.64 2.70 20.22
C PHE A 427 -20.89 2.84 21.73
N ALA A 428 -20.12 2.13 22.55
CA ALA A 428 -20.38 1.96 23.98
C ALA A 428 -19.11 2.10 24.86
N ARG A 429 -19.32 2.15 26.20
CA ARG A 429 -18.25 2.06 27.21
C ARG A 429 -17.85 0.61 27.43
N MET A 430 -16.60 0.35 27.82
CA MET A 430 -16.13 -0.99 28.19
C MET A 430 -16.78 -1.50 29.48
N TYR A 431 -16.88 -0.63 30.49
CA TYR A 431 -17.53 -0.94 31.76
C TYR A 431 -18.92 -0.28 31.79
N GLU A 432 -19.96 -1.11 31.71
CA GLU A 432 -21.25 -0.81 32.30
C GLU A 432 -21.20 -1.41 33.70
N GLU A 433 -21.14 -0.58 34.74
CA GLU A 433 -21.65 -1.05 36.03
C GLU A 433 -23.14 -1.33 35.79
N GLU A 434 -23.52 -2.61 35.89
CA GLU A 434 -24.90 -2.97 36.15
C GLU A 434 -25.32 -2.20 37.41
N ARG A 435 -26.04 -1.09 37.23
CA ARG A 435 -26.90 -0.58 38.29
C ARG A 435 -28.07 -1.53 38.40
N GLU A 436 -27.83 -2.71 38.99
CA GLU A 436 -28.88 -3.42 39.69
C GLU A 436 -29.33 -2.55 40.87
N ASP A 437 -30.65 -2.47 41.01
CA ASP A 437 -31.37 -1.71 42.01
C ASP A 437 -30.78 -1.87 43.43
N ILE A 438 -30.17 -0.81 43.96
CA ILE A 438 -30.07 -0.60 45.41
C ILE A 438 -30.93 0.61 45.77
N THR A 439 -32.22 0.46 45.48
CA THR A 439 -33.30 1.23 46.13
C THR A 439 -34.17 0.30 46.97
N GLU A 440 -33.59 -0.65 47.68
CA GLU A 440 -34.28 -1.35 48.77
C GLU A 440 -33.27 -2.00 49.71
N SER A 441 -32.74 -1.22 50.66
CA SER A 441 -32.31 -1.65 52.00
C SER A 441 -31.70 -0.46 52.75
N VAL A 442 -32.55 0.52 53.05
CA VAL A 442 -32.36 1.29 54.28
C VAL A 442 -32.72 0.34 55.43
N ASN A 443 -31.73 -0.24 56.11
CA ASN A 443 -31.71 -0.32 57.57
C ASN A 443 -30.53 -1.14 58.17
N ILE A 444 -29.80 -0.44 59.05
CA ILE A 444 -29.27 -0.89 60.35
C ILE A 444 -28.11 -1.89 60.32
N LEU A 445 -26.92 -1.40 60.73
CA LEU A 445 -26.20 -1.74 61.97
C LEU A 445 -24.87 -0.96 61.97
N GLN A 446 -24.82 0.25 62.56
CA GLN A 446 -24.17 0.52 63.85
C GLN A 446 -22.93 -0.32 64.16
N TYR A 447 -21.75 0.32 64.27
CA TYR A 447 -20.80 0.29 65.40
C TYR A 447 -19.55 1.17 65.09
N PRO A 448 -18.78 1.66 66.08
CA PRO A 448 -18.54 3.08 66.26
C PRO A 448 -17.07 3.49 66.11
N PHE A 449 -16.89 4.75 65.72
CA PHE A 449 -15.62 5.46 65.74
C PHE A 449 -15.20 5.74 67.20
N GLN A 450 -14.10 5.17 67.67
CA GLN A 450 -13.40 5.64 68.88
C GLN A 450 -12.23 6.53 68.45
N SER A 451 -12.42 7.85 68.54
CA SER A 451 -11.32 8.81 68.52
C SER A 451 -10.58 8.77 69.86
N LYS A 452 -9.30 8.40 69.83
CA LYS A 452 -8.34 8.74 70.88
C LYS A 452 -7.40 9.82 70.35
N ASN A 453 -7.49 11.01 70.95
CA ASN A 453 -6.41 11.91 71.36
C ASN A 453 -7.10 13.14 71.98
N LYS A 454 -7.09 13.38 73.30
CA LYS A 454 -5.98 13.96 74.10
C LYS A 454 -5.32 15.10 73.28
N SER A 455 -5.48 16.37 73.60
CA SER A 455 -5.63 17.06 74.89
C SER A 455 -6.14 18.48 74.67
#